data_AF-A0A2D4KYC2-F1
#
_entry.id   AF-A0A2D4KYC2-F1
#
_cell.length_a   1.000
_cell.length_b   1.000
_cell.length_c   1.000
_cell.angle_alpha   90.00
_cell.angle_beta   90.00
_cell.angle_gamma   90.00
#
_symmetry.space_group_name_H-M   'P 1'
#
loop_
_entity.id
_entity.type
_entity.pdbx_description
1 polymer ?
#
loop_
_entity_poly.entity_id
_entity_poly.type
_entity_poly.pdbx_seq_one_letter_code
_entity_poly.pdbx_strand_id
1 'polypeptide(L)'
;VDLAEKALAAKQLQIDKMKQTLMKQEEELETVAILRAQMEVYCSDFHAERAAREKIHEEKEQLATQLAYFLAENQERGDLSRCSLAEMQTRHGTRLPSMQEGAEEQNQPQPPRDIPIHSCPKCSIILPDIDTLQIHVMDCIN
;
A
#
# COMPACT_ATOMS: atom_id res chain seq x y z
N VAL A 1 -14.50 82.02 33.26
CA VAL A 1 -13.33 81.12 33.35
C VAL A 1 -13.79 79.70 33.65
N ASP A 2 -14.63 79.49 34.68
CA ASP A 2 -15.20 78.19 35.08
C ASP A 2 -15.87 77.36 33.97
N LEU A 3 -16.59 77.98 33.03
CA LEU A 3 -17.28 77.24 31.97
C LEU A 3 -16.28 76.61 30.99
N ALA A 4 -15.17 77.30 30.71
CA ALA A 4 -14.11 76.81 29.84
C ALA A 4 -13.32 75.69 30.52
N GLU A 5 -13.05 75.81 31.82
CA GLU A 5 -12.39 74.74 32.59
C GLU A 5 -13.24 73.47 32.66
N LYS A 6 -14.56 73.59 32.90
CA LYS A 6 -15.48 72.45 32.86
C LYS A 6 -15.54 71.79 31.48
N ALA A 7 -15.54 72.59 30.41
CA ALA A 7 -15.52 72.07 29.05
C ALA A 7 -14.20 71.33 28.74
N LEU A 8 -13.06 71.85 29.20
CA LEU A 8 -11.76 71.21 29.06
C LEU A 8 -11.71 69.88 29.83
N ALA A 9 -12.17 69.86 31.08
CA ALA A 9 -12.24 68.64 31.88
C ALA A 9 -13.12 67.56 31.22
N ALA A 10 -14.26 67.95 30.66
CA ALA A 10 -15.13 67.03 29.93
C ALA A 10 -14.45 66.46 28.67
N LYS A 11 -13.70 67.28 27.93
CA LYS A 11 -12.91 66.82 26.77
C LYS A 11 -11.79 65.89 27.19
N GLN A 12 -11.09 66.18 28.30
CA GLN A 12 -10.02 65.32 28.80
C GLN A 12 -10.56 63.94 29.20
N LEU A 13 -11.69 63.88 29.92
CA LEU A 13 -12.34 62.61 30.26
C LEU A 13 -12.73 61.80 29.01
N GLN A 14 -13.22 62.47 27.98
CA GLN A 14 -13.54 61.83 26.71
C GLN A 14 -12.28 61.28 26.03
N ILE A 15 -11.18 62.04 26.02
CA ILE A 15 -9.89 61.60 25.48
C ILE A 15 -9.37 60.37 26.23
N ASP A 16 -9.42 60.37 27.55
CA ASP A 16 -8.92 59.27 28.36
C ASP A 16 -9.74 57.99 28.13
N LYS A 17 -11.05 58.12 28.00
CA LYS A 17 -11.93 57.00 27.60
C LYS A 17 -11.62 56.47 26.21
N MET A 18 -11.34 57.36 25.25
CA MET A 18 -10.95 56.95 23.90
C MET A 18 -9.61 56.23 23.90
N LYS A 19 -8.62 56.73 24.64
CA LYS A 19 -7.30 56.08 24.79
C LYS A 19 -7.44 54.68 25.38
N GLN A 20 -8.27 54.50 26.41
CA GLN A 20 -8.49 53.18 26.99
C GLN A 20 -9.12 52.21 25.99
N THR A 21 -10.09 52.69 25.20
CA THR A 21 -10.68 51.89 24.12
C THR A 21 -9.65 51.51 23.06
N LEU A 22 -8.78 52.45 22.67
CA LEU A 22 -7.74 52.21 21.67
C LEU A 22 -6.75 51.14 22.12
N MET A 23 -6.24 51.22 23.35
CA MET A 23 -5.32 50.20 23.86
C MET A 23 -5.96 48.80 23.84
N LYS A 24 -7.24 48.69 24.23
CA LYS A 24 -7.95 47.41 24.17
C LYS A 24 -8.09 46.89 22.73
N GLN A 25 -8.37 47.78 21.78
CA GLN A 25 -8.49 47.40 20.37
C GLN A 25 -7.15 46.98 19.77
N GLU A 26 -6.04 47.58 20.20
CA GLU A 26 -4.69 47.18 19.80
C GLU A 26 -4.39 45.74 20.23
N GLU A 27 -4.70 45.37 21.47
CA GLU A 27 -4.57 43.98 21.97
C GLU A 27 -5.43 42.98 21.17
N GLU A 28 -6.66 43.35 20.84
CA GLU A 28 -7.55 42.53 20.01
C GLU A 28 -7.00 42.36 18.58
N LEU A 29 -6.40 43.40 18.00
CA LEU A 29 -5.77 43.34 16.68
C LEU A 29 -4.54 42.42 16.64
N GLU A 30 -3.71 42.44 17.68
CA GLU A 30 -2.59 41.50 17.80
C GLU A 30 -3.07 40.05 17.79
N THR A 31 -4.17 39.77 18.48
CA THR A 31 -4.79 38.43 18.49
C THR A 31 -5.28 38.04 17.09
N VAL A 32 -5.92 38.96 16.37
CA VAL A 32 -6.38 38.71 14.98
C VAL A 32 -5.21 38.41 14.04
N ALA A 33 -4.06 39.07 14.22
CA ALA A 33 -2.88 38.82 13.40
C ALA A 33 -2.36 37.38 13.59
N ILE A 34 -2.32 36.90 14.83
CA ILE A 34 -1.91 35.52 15.15
C ILE A 34 -2.87 34.50 14.53
N LEU A 35 -4.18 34.73 14.66
CA LEU A 35 -5.19 33.82 14.11
C LEU A 35 -5.13 33.75 12.57
N ARG A 36 -4.83 34.86 11.91
CA ARG A 36 -4.60 34.89 10.44
C ARG A 36 -3.39 34.05 10.06
N ALA A 37 -2.25 34.26 10.74
CA ALA A 37 -1.04 33.48 10.50
C ALA A 37 -1.29 31.98 10.72
N GLN A 38 -2.04 31.62 11.78
CA GLN A 38 -2.41 30.24 12.05
C GLN A 38 -3.26 29.64 10.92
N MET A 39 -4.25 30.39 10.42
CA MET A 39 -5.07 29.96 9.30
C MET A 39 -4.23 29.72 8.04
N GLU A 40 -3.28 30.61 7.73
CA GLU A 40 -2.39 30.48 6.59
C GLU A 40 -1.51 29.23 6.67
N VAL A 41 -0.93 28.95 7.85
CA VAL A 41 -0.13 27.74 8.10
C VAL A 41 -0.98 26.49 7.89
N TYR A 42 -2.16 26.41 8.52
CA TYR A 42 -3.02 25.24 8.37
C TYR A 42 -3.53 25.05 6.95
N CYS A 43 -3.84 26.14 6.25
CA CYS A 43 -4.19 26.05 4.83
C CYS A 43 -3.00 25.50 4.03
N SER A 44 -1.79 26.02 4.22
CA SER A 44 -0.60 25.52 3.53
C SER A 44 -0.37 24.03 3.79
N ASP A 45 -0.37 23.62 5.07
CA ASP A 45 -0.16 22.24 5.48
C ASP A 45 -1.22 21.30 4.88
N PHE A 46 -2.48 21.72 4.87
CA PHE A 46 -3.56 20.95 4.27
C PHE A 46 -3.37 20.73 2.76
N HIS A 47 -2.95 21.77 2.02
CA HIS A 47 -2.70 21.62 0.58
C HIS A 47 -1.47 20.75 0.31
N ALA A 48 -0.42 20.88 1.12
CA ALA A 48 0.76 20.03 1.01
C ALA A 48 0.43 18.55 1.29
N GLU A 49 -0.31 18.27 2.37
CA GLU A 49 -0.74 16.92 2.72
C GLU A 49 -1.65 16.32 1.65
N ARG A 50 -2.59 17.11 1.10
CA ARG A 50 -3.43 16.67 -0.02
C ARG A 50 -2.57 16.28 -1.23
N ALA A 51 -1.65 17.14 -1.66
CA ALA A 51 -0.80 16.87 -2.81
C ALA A 51 0.05 15.61 -2.61
N ALA A 52 0.61 15.43 -1.40
CA ALA A 52 1.36 14.23 -1.04
C ALA A 52 0.46 12.97 -1.10
N ARG A 53 -0.76 13.07 -0.56
CA ARG A 53 -1.73 11.96 -0.54
C ARG A 53 -2.18 11.57 -1.94
N GLU A 54 -2.46 12.54 -2.80
CA GLU A 54 -2.84 12.30 -4.19
C GLU A 54 -1.71 11.62 -4.97
N LYS A 55 -0.46 12.05 -4.77
CA LYS A 55 0.71 11.41 -5.38
C LYS A 55 0.88 9.95 -4.93
N ILE A 56 0.79 9.69 -3.63
CA ILE A 56 0.84 8.31 -3.10
C ILE A 56 -0.29 7.47 -3.67
N HIS A 57 -1.49 8.05 -3.78
CA HIS A 57 -2.63 7.35 -4.35
C HIS A 57 -2.38 7.01 -5.82
N GLU A 58 -1.85 7.93 -6.62
CA GLU A 58 -1.49 7.69 -8.01
C GLU A 58 -0.46 6.56 -8.15
N GLU A 59 0.64 6.61 -7.40
CA GLU A 59 1.68 5.57 -7.40
C GLU A 59 1.10 4.20 -7.00
N LYS A 60 0.21 4.17 -6.00
CA LYS A 60 -0.48 2.94 -5.57
C LYS A 60 -1.34 2.36 -6.69
N GLU A 61 -2.13 3.18 -7.39
CA GLU A 61 -2.98 2.71 -8.49
C GLU A 61 -2.15 2.22 -9.68
N GLN A 62 -1.03 2.88 -9.97
CA GLN A 62 -0.07 2.42 -10.99
C GLN A 62 0.52 1.05 -10.63
N LEU A 63 0.94 0.84 -9.38
CA LEU A 63 1.47 -0.45 -8.92
C LEU A 63 0.39 -1.53 -8.90
N ALA A 64 -0.83 -1.22 -8.48
CA ALA A 64 -1.95 -2.15 -8.50
C ALA A 64 -2.28 -2.62 -9.93
N THR A 65 -2.24 -1.70 -10.89
CA THR A 65 -2.43 -2.01 -12.31
C THR A 65 -1.33 -2.93 -12.84
N GLN A 66 -0.06 -2.63 -12.53
CA GLN A 66 1.07 -3.47 -12.94
C GLN A 66 0.99 -4.88 -12.34
N LEU A 67 0.62 -4.97 -11.05
CA LEU A 67 0.44 -6.26 -10.39
C LEU A 67 -0.69 -7.07 -11.04
N ALA A 68 -1.82 -6.44 -11.35
CA ALA A 68 -2.93 -7.10 -12.04
C ALA A 68 -2.50 -7.63 -13.42
N TYR A 69 -1.70 -6.86 -14.17
CA TYR A 69 -1.14 -7.28 -15.45
C TYR A 69 -0.24 -8.52 -15.30
N PHE A 70 0.72 -8.50 -14.38
CA PHE A 70 1.63 -9.65 -14.17
C PHE A 70 0.92 -10.90 -13.66
N LEU A 71 -0.11 -10.75 -12.81
CA LEU A 71 -0.92 -11.87 -12.36
C LEU A 71 -1.69 -12.50 -13.53
N ALA A 72 -2.28 -11.67 -14.40
CA ALA A 72 -2.98 -12.16 -15.60
C ALA A 72 -2.02 -12.85 -16.57
N GLU A 73 -0.85 -12.28 -16.83
CA GLU A 73 0.16 -12.88 -17.72
C GLU A 73 0.68 -14.22 -17.16
N ASN A 74 0.97 -14.29 -15.85
CA ASN A 74 1.40 -15.53 -15.22
C ASN A 74 0.31 -16.60 -15.23
N GLN A 75 -0.94 -16.21 -15.05
CA GLN A 75 -2.08 -17.11 -15.17
C GLN A 75 -2.20 -17.66 -16.59
N GLU A 76 -2.13 -16.80 -17.61
CA GLU A 76 -2.16 -17.21 -19.02
C GLU A 76 -1.02 -18.18 -19.34
N ARG A 77 0.22 -17.86 -18.95
CA ARG A 77 1.39 -18.76 -19.12
C ARG A 77 1.20 -20.09 -18.41
N GLY A 78 0.67 -20.08 -17.19
CA GLY A 78 0.37 -21.27 -16.41
C GLY A 78 -0.72 -22.14 -17.05
N ASP A 79 -1.76 -21.51 -17.60
CA ASP A 79 -2.86 -22.18 -18.29
C ASP A 79 -2.38 -22.78 -19.61
N LEU A 80 -1.59 -22.05 -20.40
CA LEU A 80 -0.95 -22.56 -21.62
C LEU A 80 -0.02 -23.75 -21.32
N SER A 81 0.76 -23.68 -20.24
CA SER A 81 1.63 -24.78 -19.79
C SER A 81 0.81 -26.02 -19.39
N ARG A 82 -0.27 -25.84 -18.63
CA ARG A 82 -1.20 -26.92 -18.24
C ARG A 82 -1.89 -27.55 -19.45
N CYS A 83 -2.39 -26.74 -20.38
CA CYS A 83 -3.00 -27.21 -21.62
C CYS A 83 -2.00 -28.02 -22.46
N SER A 84 -0.78 -27.51 -22.65
CA SER A 84 0.26 -28.22 -23.38
C SER A 84 0.63 -29.57 -22.74
N LEU A 85 0.76 -29.62 -21.41
CA LEU A 85 0.99 -30.88 -20.69
C LEU A 85 -0.18 -31.87 -20.84
N ALA A 86 -1.43 -31.39 -20.74
CA ALA A 86 -2.62 -32.22 -20.93
C ALA A 86 -2.72 -32.78 -22.36
N GLU A 87 -2.34 -32.00 -23.37
CA GLU A 87 -2.25 -32.44 -24.77
C GLU A 87 -1.17 -33.52 -24.98
N MET A 88 0.01 -33.36 -24.36
CA MET A 88 1.05 -34.39 -24.43
C MET A 88 0.61 -35.69 -23.75
N GLN A 89 -0.06 -35.61 -22.61
CA GLN A 89 -0.61 -36.79 -21.90
C GLN A 89 -1.68 -37.53 -22.71
N THR A 90 -2.54 -36.80 -23.44
CA THR A 90 -3.57 -37.42 -24.31
C THR A 90 -2.97 -38.08 -25.54
N ARG A 91 -1.94 -37.50 -26.16
CA ARG A 91 -1.22 -38.10 -27.30
C ARG A 91 -0.40 -39.33 -26.90
N HIS A 92 0.11 -39.34 -25.67
CA HIS A 92 0.86 -40.45 -25.08
C HIS A 92 0.00 -41.29 -24.12
N GLY A 93 -1.29 -41.45 -24.43
CA GLY A 93 -2.19 -42.39 -23.77
C GLY A 93 -1.64 -43.82 -23.79
N THR A 94 -0.71 -44.10 -22.88
CA THR A 94 -0.31 -45.43 -22.49
C THR A 94 -1.53 -46.00 -21.80
N ARG A 95 -2.25 -46.84 -22.54
CA ARG A 95 -3.18 -47.82 -22.01
C ARG A 95 -2.41 -48.63 -20.94
N LEU A 96 -2.50 -48.22 -19.68
CA LEU A 96 -2.22 -49.13 -18.57
C LEU A 96 -3.24 -50.27 -18.70
N PRO A 97 -2.79 -51.55 -18.74
CA PRO A 97 -3.68 -52.66 -18.89
C PRO A 97 -4.62 -52.73 -17.68
N SER A 98 -5.91 -52.80 -17.99
CA SER A 98 -6.95 -53.29 -17.10
C SER A 98 -6.46 -54.55 -16.39
N MET A 99 -6.33 -54.48 -15.07
CA MET A 99 -6.44 -55.65 -14.20
C MET A 99 -7.52 -55.35 -13.16
N GLN A 100 -8.67 -55.96 -13.43
CA GLN A 100 -9.57 -56.66 -12.49
C GLN A 100 -9.92 -55.96 -11.17
N GLU A 101 -11.18 -55.52 -11.05
CA GLU A 101 -12.28 -56.24 -10.38
C GLU A 101 -12.37 -55.87 -8.89
N GLY A 102 -13.53 -55.34 -8.49
CA GLY A 102 -14.00 -55.44 -7.11
C GLY A 102 -14.51 -54.14 -6.47
N ALA A 103 -15.82 -54.15 -6.21
CA ALA A 103 -16.47 -53.57 -5.03
C ALA A 103 -16.65 -52.04 -4.92
N GLU A 104 -17.93 -51.64 -5.05
CA GLU A 104 -18.74 -50.99 -4.02
C GLU A 104 -18.15 -49.85 -3.17
N GLU A 105 -18.86 -48.71 -3.23
CA GLU A 105 -19.23 -47.80 -2.13
C GLU A 105 -18.18 -47.05 -1.28
N GLN A 106 -18.54 -45.78 -1.04
CA GLN A 106 -18.18 -44.90 0.09
C GLN A 106 -16.91 -44.01 0.04
N ASN A 107 -17.19 -42.71 -0.13
CA ASN A 107 -16.86 -41.62 0.80
C ASN A 107 -15.44 -40.99 0.81
N GLN A 108 -15.44 -39.65 0.62
CA GLN A 108 -14.46 -38.60 0.98
C GLN A 108 -13.30 -38.21 0.02
N PRO A 109 -13.01 -36.89 -0.11
CA PRO A 109 -11.91 -36.36 -0.91
C PRO A 109 -10.63 -36.10 -0.08
N GLN A 110 -9.46 -36.50 -0.60
CA GLN A 110 -8.13 -36.07 -0.14
C GLN A 110 -7.18 -35.94 -1.34
N PRO A 111 -6.42 -34.84 -1.49
CA PRO A 111 -5.32 -34.73 -2.47
C PRO A 111 -3.97 -35.10 -1.81
N PRO A 112 -2.96 -35.53 -2.57
CA PRO A 112 -1.87 -34.60 -2.87
C PRO A 112 -1.25 -34.76 -4.26
N ARG A 113 -0.59 -33.69 -4.70
CA ARG A 113 0.14 -33.56 -5.96
C ARG A 113 1.54 -34.15 -5.81
N ASP A 114 1.95 -35.02 -6.73
CA ASP A 114 3.33 -35.46 -6.89
C ASP A 114 4.17 -34.33 -7.50
N ILE A 115 4.84 -33.55 -6.65
CA ILE A 115 5.89 -32.61 -7.07
C ILE A 115 7.21 -33.40 -7.03
N PRO A 116 7.96 -33.50 -8.14
CA PRO A 116 9.20 -34.24 -8.16
C PRO A 116 10.22 -33.65 -7.17
N ILE A 117 10.75 -34.49 -6.30
CA ILE A 117 11.73 -34.13 -5.27
C ILE A 117 13.13 -34.21 -5.87
N HIS A 118 13.79 -33.08 -6.06
CA HIS A 118 15.15 -33.01 -6.57
C HIS A 118 16.14 -33.14 -5.40
N SER A 119 16.91 -34.23 -5.35
CA SER A 119 17.87 -34.48 -4.26
C SER A 119 19.27 -34.81 -4.75
N CYS A 120 20.28 -34.30 -4.06
CA CYS A 120 21.69 -34.58 -4.37
C CYS A 120 22.06 -36.00 -3.96
N PRO A 121 22.61 -36.84 -4.85
CA PRO A 121 22.91 -38.23 -4.52
C PRO A 121 24.10 -38.41 -3.56
N LYS A 122 24.94 -37.37 -3.36
CA LYS A 122 26.12 -37.45 -2.47
C LYS A 122 25.79 -37.09 -1.00
N CYS A 123 24.94 -36.10 -0.79
CA CYS A 123 24.62 -35.56 0.55
C CYS A 123 23.12 -35.57 0.88
N SER A 124 22.27 -36.03 -0.04
CA SER A 124 20.82 -36.15 0.08
C SER A 124 20.07 -34.85 0.42
N ILE A 125 20.68 -33.70 0.15
CA ILE A 125 20.01 -32.39 0.28
C ILE A 125 18.93 -32.27 -0.80
N ILE A 126 17.72 -31.92 -0.38
CA ILE A 126 16.57 -31.66 -1.26
C ILE A 126 16.60 -30.19 -1.66
N LEU A 127 16.49 -29.94 -2.96
CA LEU A 127 16.57 -28.62 -3.56
C LEU A 127 15.28 -28.33 -4.33
N PRO A 128 14.86 -27.04 -4.38
CA PRO A 128 13.54 -26.66 -4.88
C PRO A 128 13.35 -26.86 -6.39
N ASP A 129 14.44 -26.94 -7.15
CA ASP A 129 14.46 -27.10 -8.59
C ASP A 129 15.76 -27.76 -9.07
N ILE A 130 15.79 -28.16 -10.34
CA ILE A 130 16.90 -28.89 -10.93
C ILE A 130 18.14 -28.01 -11.21
N ASP A 131 17.98 -26.71 -11.46
CA ASP A 131 19.11 -25.81 -11.76
C ASP A 131 19.94 -25.60 -10.50
N THR A 132 19.27 -25.39 -9.36
CA THR A 132 19.90 -25.33 -8.03
C THR A 132 20.58 -26.65 -7.68
N LEU A 133 19.97 -27.79 -8.04
CA LEU A 133 20.57 -29.11 -7.86
C LEU A 133 21.83 -29.29 -8.71
N GLN A 134 21.84 -28.86 -9.97
CA GLN A 134 22.98 -29.01 -10.87
C GLN A 134 24.21 -28.21 -10.40
N ILE A 135 24.01 -26.96 -9.96
CA ILE A 135 25.09 -26.14 -9.38
C ILE A 135 25.64 -26.82 -8.12
N HIS A 136 24.74 -27.25 -7.22
CA HIS A 136 25.15 -27.92 -5.98
C HIS A 136 25.92 -29.22 -6.25
N VAL A 137 25.45 -30.05 -7.19
CA VAL A 137 26.10 -31.33 -7.53
C VAL A 137 27.50 -31.09 -8.12
N MET A 138 27.69 -30.03 -8.91
CA MET A 138 29.01 -29.67 -9.47
C MET A 138 30.04 -29.35 -8.37
N ASP A 139 29.63 -28.60 -7.35
CA ASP A 139 30.49 -28.26 -6.21
C ASP A 139 30.65 -29.42 -5.23
N CYS A 140 29.58 -30.20 -5.05
CA CYS A 140 29.54 -31.25 -4.06
C CYS A 140 30.28 -32.51 -4.52
N ILE A 141 30.35 -32.83 -5.83
CA ILE A 141 31.03 -34.04 -6.34
C ILE A 141 32.56 -33.98 -6.24
N ASN A 142 33.16 -32.78 -6.24
CA ASN A 142 34.60 -32.62 -6.02
C ASN A 142 35.06 -33.10 -4.63
#